data_AF-A0A1B6CDP6-F1
#
_entry.id   AF-A0A1B6CDP6-F1
#
_cell.length_a   1.000
_cell.length_b   1.000
_cell.length_c   1.000
_cell.angle_alpha   90.00
_cell.angle_beta   90.00
_cell.angle_gamma   90.00
#
_symmetry.space_group_name_H-M   'P 1'
#
loop_
_entity.id
_entity.type
_entity.pdbx_description
1 polymer ?
#
loop_
_entity_poly.entity_id
_entity_poly.type
_entity_poly.pdbx_seq_one_letter_code
_entity_poly.pdbx_strand_id
1 'polypeptide(L)'
;MKKQSFDWNDVSIDFTNPCCKNKINNHFTEVEELMKKSVIIPGFEKLEKIPNGNISNKILRKERQKERAKTKGSDWFNLPATQITPEIENDLKVIQMRSALDNKHFYKKNDMKVLPKYFQIGKVVDSPVDFYHDRIPKKRT
;
A
#
# COMPACT_ATOMS: atom_id res chain seq x y z
N MET A 1 0.21 31.11 60.98
CA MET A 1 0.57 30.62 59.64
C MET A 1 1.98 31.09 59.31
N LYS A 2 2.97 30.19 59.26
CA LYS A 2 4.35 30.54 58.86
C LYS A 2 4.55 30.06 57.42
N LYS A 3 4.77 30.99 56.49
CA LYS A 3 5.21 30.66 55.13
C LYS A 3 6.68 30.28 55.22
N GLN A 4 7.02 29.01 54.96
CA GLN A 4 8.38 28.62 54.67
C GLN A 4 8.64 28.92 53.20
N SER A 5 9.46 29.94 52.95
CA SER A 5 10.06 30.18 51.63
C SER A 5 11.15 29.13 51.42
N PHE A 6 10.99 28.32 50.38
CA PHE A 6 12.02 27.40 49.90
C PHE A 6 12.89 28.18 48.91
N ASP A 7 14.17 28.37 49.26
CA ASP A 7 15.15 29.12 48.48
C ASP A 7 15.86 28.18 47.50
N TRP A 8 15.86 28.53 46.22
CA TRP A 8 16.42 27.69 45.15
C TRP A 8 17.95 27.74 45.07
N ASN A 9 18.60 28.53 45.95
CA ASN A 9 20.03 28.75 45.96
C ASN A 9 20.82 27.70 46.77
N ASP A 10 20.16 26.75 47.43
CA ASP A 10 20.82 25.69 48.22
C ASP A 10 21.12 24.40 47.43
N VAL A 11 20.99 24.42 46.10
CA VAL A 11 21.50 23.32 45.25
C VAL A 11 22.90 23.68 44.78
N SER A 12 23.86 23.79 45.71
CA SER A 12 25.27 23.87 45.37
C SER A 12 25.77 22.50 44.95
N ILE A 13 25.98 22.32 43.64
CA ILE A 13 26.62 21.14 43.08
C ILE A 13 28.14 21.34 43.24
N ASP A 14 28.71 20.75 44.29
CA ASP A 14 30.14 20.83 44.54
C ASP A 14 30.91 19.88 43.60
N PHE A 15 31.60 20.44 42.61
CA PHE A 15 32.35 19.71 41.57
C PHE A 15 33.73 19.17 42.03
N THR A 16 34.08 19.22 43.31
CA THR A 16 35.44 18.88 43.79
C THR A 16 35.57 17.52 44.50
N ASN A 17 34.50 16.73 44.62
CA ASN A 17 34.61 15.37 45.19
C ASN A 17 34.85 14.29 44.12
N PRO A 18 35.98 13.54 44.15
CA PRO A 18 36.35 12.60 43.08
C PRO A 18 35.52 11.31 43.03
N CYS A 19 34.67 11.05 44.03
CA CYS A 19 33.90 9.81 44.14
C CYS A 19 32.71 9.74 43.16
N CYS A 20 32.22 10.90 42.69
CA CYS A 20 30.94 10.98 41.98
C CYS A 20 31.06 10.93 40.44
N LYS A 21 32.30 11.00 39.90
CA LYS A 21 32.54 11.08 38.44
C LYS A 21 31.96 9.89 37.67
N ASN A 22 31.91 8.70 38.29
CA ASN A 22 31.40 7.49 37.66
C ASN A 22 29.87 7.32 37.76
N LYS A 23 29.15 8.18 38.50
CA LYS A 23 27.68 8.11 38.61
C LYS A 23 26.97 9.01 37.59
N ILE A 24 27.60 10.14 37.25
CA ILE A 24 27.05 11.15 36.33
C ILE A 24 27.17 10.69 34.87
N ASN A 25 28.29 10.04 34.51
CA ASN A 25 28.54 9.55 33.16
C ASN A 25 27.56 8.43 32.76
N ASN A 26 27.23 7.54 33.71
CA ASN A 26 26.31 6.42 33.48
C ASN A 26 24.84 6.86 33.38
N HIS A 27 24.46 7.93 34.08
CA HIS A 27 23.10 8.47 34.04
C HIS A 27 22.79 9.13 32.67
N PHE A 28 23.78 9.76 32.03
CA PHE A 28 23.59 10.40 30.72
C PHE A 28 23.44 9.38 29.59
N THR A 29 24.21 8.28 29.62
CA THR A 29 24.09 7.19 28.65
C THR A 29 22.75 6.47 28.75
N GLU A 30 22.22 6.29 29.96
CA GLU A 30 20.92 5.66 30.19
C GLU A 30 19.77 6.53 29.65
N VAL A 31 19.83 7.85 29.84
CA VAL A 31 18.83 8.79 29.30
C VAL A 31 18.88 8.81 27.76
N GLU A 32 20.06 8.83 27.13
CA GLU A 32 20.16 8.73 25.67
C GLU A 32 19.61 7.41 25.13
N GLU A 33 19.88 6.29 25.82
CA GLU A 33 19.32 4.97 25.48
C GLU A 33 17.79 4.91 25.63
N LEU A 34 17.24 5.59 26.64
CA LEU A 34 15.80 5.75 26.82
C LEU A 34 15.19 6.65 25.74
N MET A 35 15.84 7.77 25.41
CA MET A 35 15.39 8.73 24.40
C MET A 35 15.42 8.14 22.99
N LYS A 36 16.32 7.20 22.69
CA LYS A 36 16.35 6.43 21.43
C LYS A 36 15.06 5.63 21.17
N LYS A 37 14.30 5.27 22.22
CA LYS A 37 13.00 4.56 22.09
C LYS A 37 11.81 5.51 21.95
N SER A 38 12.02 6.80 22.16
CA SER A 38 10.95 7.80 22.08
C SER A 38 10.62 8.16 20.62
N VAL A 39 9.45 8.76 20.42
CA VAL A 39 9.01 9.26 19.11
C VAL A 39 9.83 10.49 18.64
N ILE A 40 10.51 11.18 19.57
CA ILE A 40 11.18 12.46 19.33
C ILE A 40 12.67 12.20 19.11
N ILE A 41 13.01 11.91 17.85
CA ILE A 41 14.39 11.67 17.40
C ILE A 41 15.00 13.01 16.92
N PRO A 42 16.30 13.30 17.13
CA PRO A 42 16.93 14.46 16.52
C PRO A 42 16.77 14.44 14.99
N GLY A 43 16.13 15.46 14.43
CA GLY A 43 15.72 15.51 13.03
C GLY A 43 14.22 15.20 12.77
N PHE A 44 13.45 14.89 13.81
CA PHE A 44 11.99 14.70 13.74
C PHE A 44 11.25 15.95 13.21
N GLU A 45 11.75 17.15 13.50
CA GLU A 45 11.18 18.42 13.04
C GLU A 45 11.19 18.58 11.51
N LYS A 46 12.10 17.88 10.82
CA LYS A 46 12.22 17.94 9.35
C LYS A 46 11.18 17.06 8.64
N LEU A 47 10.45 16.23 9.39
CA LEU A 47 9.44 15.35 8.82
C LEU A 47 8.13 16.12 8.62
N GLU A 48 7.64 16.18 7.38
CA GLU A 48 6.34 16.81 7.08
C GLU A 48 5.16 16.11 7.77
N LYS A 49 5.32 14.82 8.08
CA LYS A 49 4.32 14.03 8.81
C LYS A 49 4.99 13.06 9.77
N ILE A 50 4.31 12.82 10.88
CA ILE A 50 4.72 11.84 11.89
C ILE A 50 4.68 10.44 11.26
N PRO A 51 5.79 9.67 11.23
CA PRO A 51 5.90 8.44 10.45
C PRO A 51 5.01 7.28 10.94
N ASN A 52 4.39 7.39 12.12
CA ASN A 52 3.42 6.42 12.67
C ASN A 52 2.33 7.15 13.45
N GLY A 53 1.66 8.13 12.83
CA GLY A 53 0.51 8.79 13.47
C GLY A 53 -0.57 7.77 13.87
N ASN A 54 -1.32 8.04 14.94
CA ASN A 54 -2.47 7.23 15.32
C ASN A 54 -3.56 7.33 14.24
N ILE A 55 -3.49 6.50 13.20
CA ILE A 55 -4.47 6.47 12.13
C ILE A 55 -5.75 5.88 12.71
N SER A 56 -6.86 6.60 12.60
CA SER A 56 -8.15 6.09 13.06
C SER A 56 -8.48 4.75 12.36
N ASN A 57 -9.09 3.82 13.09
CA ASN A 57 -9.55 2.53 12.55
C ASN A 57 -10.43 2.71 11.29
N LYS A 58 -11.15 3.83 11.20
CA LYS A 58 -11.98 4.18 10.04
C LYS A 58 -11.14 4.44 8.78
N ILE A 59 -10.02 5.15 8.91
CA ILE A 59 -9.11 5.42 7.79
C ILE A 59 -8.46 4.11 7.34
N LEU A 60 -7.94 3.31 8.28
CA LEU A 60 -7.35 2.00 7.97
C LEU A 60 -8.33 1.05 7.27
N ARG A 61 -9.62 1.06 7.66
CA ARG A 61 -10.66 0.27 6.99
C ARG A 61 -10.91 0.74 5.56
N LYS A 62 -10.92 2.06 5.33
CA LYS A 62 -11.08 2.64 3.99
C LYS A 62 -9.88 2.32 3.10
N GLU A 63 -8.66 2.41 3.62
CA GLU A 63 -7.43 2.07 2.88
C GLU A 63 -7.43 0.59 2.48
N ARG A 64 -7.70 -0.32 3.43
CA ARG A 64 -7.86 -1.75 3.12
C ARG A 64 -8.99 -2.04 2.12
N GLN A 65 -10.04 -1.23 2.10
CA GLN A 65 -11.10 -1.37 1.10
C GLN A 65 -10.63 -0.89 -0.28
N LYS A 66 -9.88 0.21 -0.36
CA LYS A 66 -9.26 0.68 -1.60
C LYS A 66 -8.26 -0.35 -2.14
N GLU A 67 -7.43 -0.93 -1.28
CA GLU A 67 -6.49 -1.99 -1.66
C GLU A 67 -7.21 -3.23 -2.19
N ARG A 68 -8.23 -3.71 -1.48
CA ARG A 68 -9.09 -4.81 -1.96
C ARG A 68 -9.88 -4.47 -3.21
N ALA A 69 -10.15 -3.21 -3.51
CA ALA A 69 -10.85 -2.82 -4.74
C ALA A 69 -9.93 -2.82 -5.97
N LYS A 70 -8.60 -2.86 -5.79
CA LYS A 70 -7.61 -2.93 -6.88
C LYS A 70 -7.51 -4.31 -7.49
N THR A 71 -7.78 -5.37 -6.72
CA THR A 71 -7.71 -6.76 -7.19
C THR A 71 -8.99 -7.51 -6.85
N LYS A 72 -9.28 -8.58 -7.58
CA LYS A 72 -10.44 -9.44 -7.28
C LYS A 72 -10.24 -10.32 -6.03
N GLY A 73 -9.03 -10.35 -5.47
CA GLY A 73 -8.66 -11.09 -4.26
C GLY A 73 -7.77 -12.31 -4.54
N SER A 74 -7.30 -12.96 -3.48
CA SER A 74 -6.45 -14.15 -3.53
C SER A 74 -7.12 -15.33 -4.22
N ASP A 75 -8.43 -15.49 -3.98
CA ASP A 75 -9.24 -16.59 -4.51
C ASP A 75 -9.32 -16.56 -6.04
N TRP A 76 -9.02 -15.40 -6.64
CA TRP A 76 -8.96 -15.21 -8.08
C TRP A 76 -7.62 -14.63 -8.52
N PHE A 77 -6.53 -15.26 -8.06
CA PHE A 77 -5.15 -15.00 -8.46
C PHE A 77 -4.76 -13.51 -8.48
N ASN A 78 -5.36 -12.70 -7.60
CA ASN A 78 -5.17 -11.25 -7.55
C ASN A 78 -5.39 -10.54 -8.89
N LEU A 79 -6.38 -10.97 -9.68
CA LEU A 79 -6.70 -10.35 -10.96
C LEU A 79 -6.92 -8.82 -10.78
N PRO A 80 -6.16 -7.97 -11.49
CA PRO A 80 -6.19 -6.53 -11.30
C PRO A 80 -7.45 -5.89 -11.89
N ALA A 81 -7.83 -4.73 -11.35
CA ALA A 81 -8.78 -3.81 -11.95
C ALA A 81 -8.06 -2.97 -13.00
N THR A 82 -8.18 -3.36 -14.26
CA THR A 82 -7.65 -2.64 -15.41
C THR A 82 -8.43 -1.34 -15.66
N GLN A 83 -7.75 -0.33 -16.19
CA GLN A 83 -8.40 0.92 -16.60
C GLN A 83 -9.14 0.69 -17.91
N ILE A 84 -10.36 1.22 -18.02
CA ILE A 84 -11.17 1.11 -19.23
C ILE A 84 -10.81 2.31 -20.12
N THR A 85 -9.99 2.07 -21.13
CA THR A 85 -9.77 3.00 -22.24
C THR A 85 -10.90 2.85 -23.26
N PRO A 86 -11.18 3.85 -24.13
CA PRO A 86 -12.25 3.73 -25.11
C PRO A 86 -12.06 2.56 -26.10
N GLU A 87 -10.81 2.22 -26.41
CA GLU A 87 -10.46 1.05 -27.24
C GLU A 87 -10.89 -0.26 -26.55
N ILE A 88 -10.49 -0.41 -25.29
CA ILE A 88 -10.83 -1.59 -24.48
C ILE A 88 -12.35 -1.69 -24.27
N GLU A 89 -13.02 -0.56 -24.07
CA GLU A 89 -14.47 -0.53 -23.94
C GLU A 89 -15.17 -1.04 -25.21
N ASN A 90 -14.66 -0.65 -26.37
CA ASN A 90 -15.16 -1.14 -27.65
C ASN A 90 -14.95 -2.65 -27.79
N ASP A 91 -13.77 -3.17 -27.48
CA ASP A 91 -13.48 -4.61 -27.52
C ASP A 91 -14.43 -5.41 -26.61
N LEU A 92 -14.68 -4.91 -25.40
CA LEU A 92 -15.61 -5.55 -24.47
C LEU A 92 -17.06 -5.52 -24.97
N LYS A 93 -17.48 -4.43 -25.65
CA LYS A 93 -18.80 -4.35 -26.31
C LYS A 93 -18.91 -5.32 -27.47
N VAL A 94 -17.86 -5.47 -28.28
CA VAL A 94 -17.81 -6.44 -29.38
C VAL A 94 -17.99 -7.86 -28.84
N ILE A 95 -17.29 -8.20 -27.74
CA ILE A 95 -17.48 -9.50 -27.06
C ILE A 95 -18.93 -9.67 -26.57
N GLN A 96 -19.53 -8.62 -26.03
CA GLN A 96 -20.93 -8.65 -25.62
C GLN A 96 -21.89 -8.89 -26.81
N MET A 97 -21.58 -8.32 -27.97
CA MET A 97 -22.38 -8.47 -29.19
C MET A 97 -21.97 -9.65 -30.06
N ARG A 98 -21.15 -10.60 -29.57
CA ARG A 98 -20.63 -11.72 -30.36
C ARG A 98 -21.68 -12.55 -31.10
N SER A 99 -22.92 -12.58 -30.60
CA SER A 99 -24.05 -13.28 -31.25
C SER A 99 -24.52 -12.65 -32.55
N ALA A 100 -24.19 -11.37 -32.79
CA ALA A 100 -24.57 -10.64 -33.99
C ALA A 100 -23.44 -10.57 -35.04
N LEU A 101 -22.22 -11.01 -34.68
CA LEU A 101 -21.07 -10.94 -35.59
C LEU A 101 -21.11 -12.01 -36.67
N ASP A 102 -21.53 -13.23 -36.30
CA ASP A 102 -21.64 -14.34 -37.23
C ASP A 102 -23.03 -14.97 -37.15
N ASN A 103 -23.70 -15.04 -38.30
CA ASN A 103 -25.05 -15.56 -38.43
C ASN A 103 -25.14 -17.09 -38.26
N LYS A 104 -24.01 -17.81 -38.35
CA LYS A 104 -23.97 -19.28 -38.23
C LYS A 104 -23.63 -19.75 -36.82
N HIS A 105 -23.02 -18.91 -36.01
CA HIS A 105 -22.55 -19.26 -34.67
C HIS A 105 -23.46 -18.65 -33.60
N PHE A 106 -24.33 -19.48 -33.03
CA PHE A 106 -25.23 -19.09 -31.94
C PHE A 106 -24.57 -19.31 -30.58
N TYR A 107 -24.19 -18.22 -29.91
CA TYR A 107 -23.68 -18.27 -28.54
C TYR A 107 -24.81 -18.27 -27.50
N LYS A 108 -24.51 -18.76 -26.30
CA LYS A 108 -25.36 -18.55 -25.14
C LYS A 108 -25.48 -17.05 -24.83
N LYS A 109 -26.68 -16.62 -24.44
CA LYS A 109 -26.96 -15.23 -24.04
C LYS A 109 -26.05 -14.80 -22.89
N ASN A 110 -25.63 -13.54 -22.90
CA ASN A 110 -24.79 -12.99 -21.84
C ASN A 110 -25.62 -12.70 -20.59
N ASP A 111 -25.13 -13.17 -19.44
CA ASP A 111 -25.80 -12.98 -18.14
C ASP A 111 -25.58 -11.56 -17.59
N MET A 112 -24.44 -10.95 -17.92
CA MET A 112 -24.06 -9.61 -17.45
C MET A 112 -24.44 -8.54 -18.47
N LYS A 113 -25.23 -7.55 -18.05
CA LYS A 113 -25.54 -6.35 -18.84
C LYS A 113 -24.44 -5.29 -18.75
N VAL A 114 -23.68 -5.29 -17.65
CA VAL A 114 -22.63 -4.31 -17.35
C VAL A 114 -21.25 -4.88 -17.72
N LEU A 115 -20.36 -4.03 -18.19
CA LEU A 115 -18.98 -4.40 -18.51
C LEU A 115 -18.23 -4.91 -17.25
N PRO A 116 -17.37 -5.93 -17.40
CA PRO A 116 -16.63 -6.49 -16.29
C PRO A 116 -15.63 -5.47 -15.71
N LYS A 117 -15.53 -5.40 -14.38
CA LYS A 117 -14.59 -4.50 -13.69
C LYS A 117 -13.14 -5.03 -13.65
N TYR A 118 -12.99 -6.34 -13.46
CA TYR A 118 -11.68 -7.00 -13.35
C TYR A 118 -11.50 -7.88 -14.57
N PHE A 119 -10.52 -7.59 -15.42
CA PHE A 119 -10.20 -8.36 -16.62
C PHE A 119 -8.73 -8.21 -16.98
N GLN A 120 -8.24 -9.09 -17.85
CA GLN A 120 -6.92 -9.01 -18.46
C GLN A 120 -7.07 -9.34 -19.94
N ILE A 121 -6.32 -8.63 -20.78
CA ILE A 121 -6.23 -8.91 -22.21
C ILE A 121 -4.95 -9.71 -22.41
N GLY A 122 -5.10 -10.92 -22.96
CA GLY A 122 -3.99 -11.82 -23.26
C GLY A 122 -3.94 -12.14 -24.74
N LYS A 123 -2.76 -12.51 -25.22
CA LYS A 123 -2.56 -13.05 -26.57
C LYS A 123 -2.42 -14.57 -26.47
N VAL A 124 -3.12 -15.29 -27.34
CA VAL A 124 -2.96 -16.75 -27.45
C VAL A 124 -1.54 -17.04 -27.98
N VAL A 125 -0.85 -17.96 -27.30
CA VAL A 125 0.48 -18.45 -27.72
C VAL A 125 0.26 -19.76 -28.46
N ASP A 126 0.73 -19.81 -29.71
CA ASP A 126 0.54 -20.97 -30.57
C ASP A 126 1.33 -22.18 -30.06
N SER A 127 0.73 -23.38 -30.17
CA SER A 127 1.41 -24.64 -29.88
C SER A 127 2.30 -25.05 -31.06
N PRO A 128 3.51 -25.58 -30.82
CA PRO A 128 4.38 -26.06 -31.90
C PRO A 128 3.84 -27.30 -32.63
N VAL A 129 2.84 -27.98 -32.08
CA VAL A 129 2.25 -29.20 -32.65
C VAL A 129 1.36 -28.91 -33.86
N ASP A 130 0.66 -27.77 -33.88
CA ASP A 130 -0.27 -27.43 -34.95
C ASP A 130 0.21 -26.19 -35.73
N PHE A 131 1.21 -26.41 -36.59
CA PHE A 131 1.90 -25.33 -37.30
C PHE A 131 1.09 -24.73 -38.45
N TYR A 132 0.20 -25.50 -39.07
CA TYR A 132 -0.39 -25.16 -40.37
C TYR A 132 -1.81 -24.61 -40.30
N HIS A 133 -2.60 -24.97 -39.29
CA HIS A 133 -4.04 -24.63 -39.26
C HIS A 133 -4.36 -23.48 -38.31
N ASP A 134 -3.89 -23.54 -37.07
CA ASP A 134 -4.26 -22.56 -36.03
C ASP A 134 -3.35 -21.33 -36.00
N ARG A 135 -2.12 -21.46 -36.52
CA ARG A 135 -1.09 -20.44 -36.40
C ARG A 135 -1.34 -19.24 -37.33
N ILE A 136 -1.37 -18.04 -36.75
CA ILE A 136 -1.48 -16.80 -37.51
C ILE A 136 -0.07 -16.31 -37.91
N PRO A 137 0.27 -16.21 -39.20
CA PRO A 137 1.58 -15.75 -39.62
C PRO A 137 1.75 -14.24 -39.35
N LYS A 138 2.97 -13.84 -38.95
CA LYS A 138 3.31 -12.44 -38.57
C LYS A 138 2.93 -11.37 -39.59
N LYS A 139 2.80 -11.72 -40.87
CA LYS A 139 2.40 -10.77 -41.92
C LYS A 139 0.96 -10.26 -41.77
N ARG A 140 0.09 -11.01 -41.08
CA ARG A 140 -1.35 -10.71 -40.95
C ARG A 140 -1.70 -9.97 -39.65
N THR A 141 -0.78 -9.96 -38.69
CA THR A 141 -0.88 -9.22 -37.41
C THR A 141 -0.16 -7.90 -37.51
#